data_AF-A0AAQ4FFE6-F1
#
_entry.id   AF-A0AAQ4FFE6-F1
#
_cell.length_a   1.000
_cell.length_b   1.000
_cell.length_c   1.000
_cell.angle_alpha   90.00
_cell.angle_beta   90.00
_cell.angle_gamma   90.00
#
_symmetry.space_group_name_H-M   'P 1'
#
loop_
_entity.id
_entity.type
_entity.pdbx_description
1 polymer ?
#
loop_
_entity_poly.entity_id
_entity_poly.type
_entity_poly.pdbx_seq_one_letter_code
_entity_poly.pdbx_strand_id
1 'polypeptide(L)'
;MERPIDEYRQPWESAEHWELRRAFIEANRDKVGEARLLSLSHACVNMVLLDCEYPFAVTAQVAVLLKNVTAMPELLEKLHKRRDVLIPKEIKGGATKKPRFPPLTLM
;
A
#
# COMPACT_ATOMS: atom_id res chain seq x y z
N MET A 1 15.68 -7.55 -6.69
CA MET A 1 15.59 -6.13 -7.12
C MET A 1 16.89 -5.80 -7.82
N GLU A 2 16.85 -5.22 -9.01
CA GLU A 2 18.05 -5.02 -9.84
C GLU A 2 18.68 -3.63 -9.67
N ARG A 3 17.89 -2.63 -9.27
CA ARG A 3 18.34 -1.24 -9.09
C ARG A 3 18.35 -0.83 -7.62
N PRO A 4 19.18 0.17 -7.24
CA PRO A 4 19.13 0.74 -5.90
C PRO A 4 17.76 1.36 -5.61
N ILE A 5 17.30 1.23 -4.36
CA ILE A 5 15.93 1.63 -3.97
C ILE A 5 15.69 3.11 -4.27
N ASP A 6 16.70 3.97 -4.09
CA ASP A 6 16.56 5.41 -4.27
C ASP A 6 16.26 5.85 -5.72
N GLU A 7 16.54 5.01 -6.72
CA GLU A 7 16.17 5.26 -8.12
C GLU A 7 14.67 5.11 -8.39
N TYR A 8 13.92 4.46 -7.49
CA TYR A 8 12.47 4.32 -7.64
C TYR A 8 11.69 5.55 -7.13
N ARG A 9 12.37 6.50 -6.48
CA ARG A 9 11.75 7.74 -5.99
C ARG A 9 11.26 8.58 -7.15
N GLN A 10 10.02 9.05 -7.06
CA GLN A 10 9.49 9.98 -8.05
C GLN A 10 9.78 11.43 -7.63
N PRO A 11 10.10 12.34 -8.58
CA PRO A 11 10.44 13.73 -8.24
C PRO A 11 9.26 14.53 -7.67
N TRP A 12 8.01 14.08 -7.93
CA TRP A 12 6.79 14.68 -7.40
C TRP A 12 6.28 14.01 -6.11
N GLU A 13 6.97 13.00 -5.58
CA GLU A 13 6.59 12.40 -4.30
C GLU A 13 7.04 13.26 -3.13
N SER A 14 6.15 13.48 -2.17
CA SER A 14 6.51 14.13 -0.91
C SER A 14 7.48 13.24 -0.11
N ALA A 15 8.27 13.87 0.77
CA ALA A 15 9.23 13.14 1.61
C ALA A 15 8.54 12.03 2.43
N GLU A 16 7.38 12.34 3.03
CA GLU A 16 6.60 11.36 3.81
C GLU A 16 6.12 10.16 2.95
N HIS A 17 5.66 10.40 1.72
CA HIS A 17 5.26 9.33 0.80
C HIS A 17 6.46 8.44 0.47
N TRP A 18 7.60 9.07 0.15
CA TRP A 18 8.81 8.36 -0.23
C TRP A 18 9.39 7.55 0.93
N GLU A 19 9.48 8.11 2.13
CA GLU A 19 10.05 7.45 3.30
C GLU A 19 9.28 6.16 3.64
N LEU A 20 7.95 6.23 3.69
CA LEU A 20 7.11 5.05 3.92
C LEU A 20 7.27 4.01 2.81
N ARG A 21 7.29 4.46 1.54
CA ARG A 21 7.45 3.58 0.38
C ARG A 21 8.80 2.87 0.39
N ARG A 22 9.88 3.60 0.68
CA ARG A 22 11.25 3.11 0.79
C ARG A 22 11.37 2.05 1.89
N ALA A 23 10.84 2.33 3.08
CA ALA A 23 10.83 1.39 4.19
C ALA A 23 10.06 0.10 3.86
N PHE A 24 8.93 0.23 3.15
CA PHE A 24 8.15 -0.93 2.71
C PHE A 24 8.89 -1.79 1.69
N ILE A 25 9.56 -1.15 0.72
CA ILE A 25 10.37 -1.83 -0.29
C ILE A 25 11.54 -2.55 0.37
N GLU A 26 12.31 -1.87 1.22
CA GLU A 26 13.50 -2.41 1.87
C GLU A 26 13.18 -3.65 2.72
N ALA A 27 12.08 -3.61 3.49
CA ALA A 27 11.66 -4.71 4.34
C ALA A 27 11.14 -5.95 3.58
N ASN A 28 10.78 -5.81 2.29
CA ASN A 28 10.08 -6.86 1.53
C ASN A 28 10.73 -7.20 0.18
N ARG A 29 11.87 -6.60 -0.17
CA ARG A 29 12.59 -6.79 -1.45
C ARG A 29 12.96 -8.23 -1.77
N ASP A 30 13.12 -9.08 -0.75
CA ASP A 30 13.51 -10.48 -0.90
C ASP A 30 12.30 -11.45 -0.91
N LYS A 31 11.08 -10.95 -0.65
CA LYS A 31 9.87 -11.77 -0.49
C LYS A 31 8.93 -11.72 -1.69
N VAL A 32 8.98 -10.63 -2.46
CA VAL A 32 8.02 -10.33 -3.52
C VAL A 32 8.78 -9.88 -4.77
N GLY A 33 8.34 -10.33 -5.94
CA GLY A 33 8.92 -9.88 -7.21
C GLY A 33 8.84 -8.36 -7.36
N GLU A 34 9.88 -7.77 -7.97
CA GLU A 34 10.10 -6.31 -8.01
C GLU A 34 8.87 -5.52 -8.47
N ALA A 35 8.30 -5.85 -9.63
CA ALA A 35 7.14 -5.14 -10.17
C ALA A 35 5.93 -5.18 -9.22
N ARG A 36 5.71 -6.32 -8.57
CA ARG A 36 4.61 -6.49 -7.60
C ARG A 36 4.90 -5.72 -6.32
N LEU A 37 6.14 -5.72 -5.84
CA LEU A 37 6.56 -4.98 -4.67
C LEU A 37 6.39 -3.47 -4.86
N LEU A 38 6.79 -2.93 -6.01
CA LEU A 38 6.61 -1.52 -6.34
C LEU A 38 5.12 -1.15 -6.37
N SER A 39 4.29 -1.97 -7.02
CA SER A 39 2.84 -1.78 -7.03
C SER A 39 2.22 -1.78 -5.62
N LEU A 40 2.60 -2.75 -4.78
CA LEU A 40 2.12 -2.84 -3.39
C LEU A 40 2.64 -1.69 -2.52
N SER A 41 3.84 -1.19 -2.79
CA SER A 41 4.40 -0.04 -2.06
C SER A 41 3.58 1.23 -2.28
N HIS A 42 3.13 1.49 -3.52
CA HIS A 42 2.21 2.60 -3.81
C HIS A 42 0.84 2.38 -3.18
N ALA A 43 0.28 1.17 -3.29
CA ALA A 43 -1.01 0.86 -2.67
C ALA A 43 -0.96 1.06 -1.15
N CYS A 44 0.12 0.64 -0.50
CA CYS A 44 0.37 0.86 0.91
C CYS A 44 0.34 2.35 1.26
N VAL A 45 1.15 3.17 0.58
CA VAL A 45 1.20 4.61 0.83
C VAL A 45 -0.17 5.26 0.62
N ASN A 46 -0.89 4.89 -0.43
CA ASN A 46 -2.24 5.40 -0.70
C ASN A 46 -3.25 5.00 0.38
N MET A 47 -3.17 3.78 0.92
CA MET A 47 -4.00 3.36 2.06
C MET A 47 -3.64 4.14 3.33
N VAL A 48 -2.35 4.35 3.60
CA VAL A 48 -1.88 4.96 4.85
C VAL A 48 -2.06 6.48 4.88
N LEU A 49 -1.62 7.16 3.82
CA LEU A 49 -1.56 8.62 3.78
C LEU A 49 -2.82 9.23 3.16
N LEU A 50 -3.41 8.55 2.18
CA LEU A 50 -4.55 9.07 1.41
C LEU A 50 -5.89 8.39 1.75
N ASP A 51 -5.89 7.45 2.71
CA ASP A 51 -7.07 6.70 3.16
C ASP A 51 -7.84 5.99 2.01
N CYS A 52 -7.08 5.51 1.02
CA CYS A 52 -7.65 4.83 -0.13
C CYS A 52 -8.04 3.38 0.17
N GLU A 53 -9.22 2.98 -0.31
CA GLU A 53 -9.68 1.59 -0.26
C GLU A 53 -9.23 0.81 -1.51
N TYR A 54 -8.80 -0.44 -1.30
CA TYR A 54 -8.45 -1.37 -2.37
C TYR A 54 -9.17 -2.71 -2.17
N PRO A 55 -9.24 -3.57 -3.21
CA PRO A 55 -9.79 -4.91 -3.08
C PRO A 55 -9.10 -5.71 -1.97
N PHE A 56 -9.88 -6.54 -1.27
CA PHE A 56 -9.42 -7.32 -0.11
C PHE A 56 -8.11 -8.08 -0.36
N ALA A 57 -7.97 -8.70 -1.53
CA ALA A 57 -6.76 -9.44 -1.88
C ALA A 57 -5.48 -8.58 -1.83
N VAL A 58 -5.56 -7.30 -2.22
CA VAL A 58 -4.44 -6.35 -2.17
C VAL A 58 -4.22 -5.90 -0.73
N THR A 59 -5.28 -5.49 -0.04
CA THR A 59 -5.23 -5.05 1.36
C THR A 59 -4.64 -6.11 2.28
N ALA A 60 -5.04 -7.37 2.12
CA ALA A 60 -4.51 -8.50 2.89
C ALA A 60 -3.02 -8.75 2.62
N GLN A 61 -2.60 -8.66 1.35
CA GLN A 61 -1.17 -8.80 0.99
C GLN A 61 -0.34 -7.67 1.60
N VAL A 62 -0.80 -6.42 1.48
CA VAL A 62 -0.13 -5.27 2.11
C VAL A 62 -0.01 -5.50 3.61
N ALA A 63 -1.10 -5.85 4.30
CA ALA A 63 -1.10 -6.08 5.75
C ALA A 63 -0.12 -7.17 6.21
N VAL A 64 0.08 -8.24 5.42
CA VAL A 64 1.06 -9.29 5.73
C VAL A 64 2.49 -8.76 5.58
N LEU A 65 2.79 -8.05 4.50
CA LEU A 65 4.12 -7.51 4.22
C LEU A 65 4.52 -6.38 5.18
N LEU A 66 3.53 -5.61 5.61
CA LEU A 66 3.72 -4.48 6.51
C LEU A 66 4.25 -4.89 7.89
N LYS A 67 3.98 -6.13 8.32
CA LYS A 67 4.52 -6.70 9.56
C LYS A 67 6.06 -6.78 9.58
N ASN A 68 6.69 -6.76 8.41
CA ASN A 68 8.15 -6.81 8.28
C ASN A 68 8.80 -5.44 8.38
N VAL A 69 8.00 -4.36 8.30
CA VAL A 69 8.50 -2.98 8.34
C VAL A 69 8.75 -2.59 9.79
N THR A 70 9.95 -2.88 10.32
CA THR A 70 10.31 -2.56 11.71
C THR A 70 10.76 -1.11 11.92
N ALA A 71 11.08 -0.39 10.85
CA ALA A 71 11.66 0.94 10.91
C ALA A 71 10.65 2.09 11.16
N MET A 72 9.34 1.82 11.17
CA MET A 72 8.31 2.88 11.24
C MET A 72 7.15 2.54 12.19
N PRO A 73 7.41 2.39 13.50
CA PRO A 73 6.40 2.02 14.49
C PRO A 73 5.26 3.05 14.60
N GLU A 74 5.53 4.35 14.41
CA GLU A 74 4.50 5.39 14.49
C GLU A 74 3.48 5.31 13.34
N LEU A 75 3.95 5.01 12.12
CA LEU A 75 3.07 4.82 10.96
C LEU A 75 2.31 3.49 11.06
N LEU A 76 2.95 2.45 11.60
CA LEU A 76 2.30 1.20 12.00
C LEU A 76 1.22 1.41 13.06
N GLU A 77 1.43 2.33 14.01
CA GLU A 77 0.44 2.66 15.04
C GLU A 77 -0.75 3.42 14.43
N LYS A 78 -0.48 4.39 13.54
CA LYS A 78 -1.52 5.06 12.74
C LYS A 78 -2.36 4.05 11.97
N LEU A 79 -1.75 2.99 11.43
CA LEU A 79 -2.48 1.89 10.79
C LEU A 79 -3.20 0.97 11.77
N HIS A 80 -2.63 0.66 12.94
CA HIS A 80 -3.29 -0.12 13.99
C HIS A 80 -4.55 0.57 14.52
N LYS A 81 -4.53 1.90 14.60
CA LYS A 81 -5.72 2.71 14.93
C LYS A 81 -6.74 2.76 13.79
N ARG A 82 -6.35 2.41 12.56
CA ARG A 82 -7.21 2.29 11.37
C ARG A 82 -7.47 0.82 10.97
N ARG A 83 -7.15 -0.14 11.86
CA ARG A 83 -7.11 -1.60 11.57
C ARG A 83 -8.47 -2.17 11.15
N ASP A 84 -9.55 -1.50 11.52
CA ASP A 84 -10.92 -1.74 11.06
C ASP A 84 -11.11 -1.58 9.54
N VAL A 85 -10.18 -0.92 8.83
CA VAL A 85 -10.13 -0.82 7.37
C VAL A 85 -9.31 -1.97 6.73
N LEU A 86 -8.26 -2.45 7.41
CA LEU A 86 -7.34 -3.48 6.87
C LEU A 86 -7.82 -4.92 7.08
N ILE A 87 -8.66 -5.16 8.10
CA ILE A 87 -9.35 -6.42 8.32
C ILE A 87 -10.83 -6.17 8.06
N PRO A 88 -11.39 -6.58 6.91
CA PRO A 88 -12.82 -6.48 6.71
C PRO A 88 -13.54 -7.28 7.79
N LYS A 89 -14.53 -6.66 8.43
CA LYS A 89 -15.53 -7.37 9.20
C LYS A 89 -16.34 -8.23 8.25
N GLU A 90 -15.98 -9.52 8.22
CA GLU A 90 -16.70 -10.64 7.63
C GLU A 90 -17.04 -10.59 6.13
N ILE A 91 -16.82 -11.75 5.53
CA ILE A 91 -17.33 -12.16 4.23
C ILE A 91 -18.86 -12.16 4.30
N LYS A 92 -19.50 -11.11 3.81
CA LYS A 92 -20.89 -11.21 3.33
C LYS A 92 -20.91 -10.89 1.85
N GLY A 93 -21.15 -11.96 1.08
CA GLY A 93 -21.80 -12.02 -0.23
C GLY A 93 -21.48 -10.92 -1.23
N GLY A 94 -21.01 -11.34 -2.41
CA GLY A 94 -20.67 -10.48 -3.53
C GLY A 94 -21.60 -9.27 -3.72
N ALA A 95 -21.00 -8.10 -3.74
CA ALA A 95 -21.59 -6.91 -4.30
C ALA A 95 -20.50 -6.23 -5.11
N THR A 96 -20.71 -6.21 -6.43
CA THR A 96 -20.02 -5.35 -7.38
C THR A 96 -20.23 -3.90 -6.95
N LYS A 97 -19.35 -3.37 -6.09
CA LYS A 97 -19.37 -1.94 -5.79
C LYS A 97 -19.01 -1.21 -7.09
N LYS A 98 -19.94 -0.37 -7.57
CA LYS A 98 -19.72 0.51 -8.73
C LYS A 98 -18.40 1.26 -8.53
N PRO A 99 -17.59 1.47 -9.59
CA PRO A 99 -16.36 2.23 -9.45
C PRO A 99 -16.71 3.59 -8.85
N ARG A 100 -16.04 3.94 -7.74
CA ARG A 100 -16.24 5.23 -7.04
C ARG A 100 -15.80 6.42 -7.91
N PHE A 101 -15.02 6.16 -8.95
CA PHE A 101 -14.63 7.15 -9.94
C PHE A 101 -15.48 6.97 -11.21
N PRO A 102 -16.01 8.06 -11.80
CA PRO A 102 -16.64 7.97 -13.11
C PRO A 102 -15.64 7.39 -14.11
N PRO A 103 -16.08 6.62 -15.12
CA PRO A 103 -15.19 6.20 -16.19
C PRO A 103 -14.49 7.44 -16.75
N LEU A 104 -13.17 7.36 -16.95
CA LEU A 104 -12.43 8.39 -17.66
C LEU A 104 -12.98 8.42 -19.09
N THR A 105 -13.99 9.26 -19.32
CA THR A 105 -14.42 9.62 -20.65
C THR A 105 -13.26 10.41 -21.24
N LEU A 106 -12.47 9.76 -22.11
CA LEU A 106 -11.57 10.46 -23.01
C LEU A 106 -12.45 11.41 -23.83
N MET A 107 -12.29 12.72 -23.62
CA MET A 107 -12.72 13.76 -24.54
C MET A 107 -11.51 14.24 -25.33
#